data_AF-A0A401THS9-F1
#
_entry.id   AF-A0A401THS9-F1
#
_cell.length_a   1.000
_cell.length_b   1.000
_cell.length_c   1.000
_cell.angle_alpha   90.00
_cell.angle_beta   90.00
_cell.angle_gamma   90.00
#
_symmetry.space_group_name_H-M   'P 1'
#
loop_
_entity.id
_entity.type
_entity.pdbx_description
1 polymer ?
#
loop_
_entity_poly.entity_id
_entity_poly.type
_entity_poly.pdbx_seq_one_letter_code
_entity_poly.pdbx_strand_id
1 'polypeptide(L)'
;MILSTSQWWAAFILDVVIKTALIYWSAALITLGMIAAGGFEPVIACLVLAASLSSLHFLCLFLGGRFVESLEEANIRRSRLLRFVLVLISANVFFIASLVALLSVSGGVYNSVLVGMIVAATNLVPVLFVA
;
A
#
# COMPACT_ATOMS: atom_id res chain seq x y z
N MET A 1 9.73 7.49 -14.79
CA MET A 1 9.41 6.48 -13.76
C MET A 1 10.66 6.20 -12.94
N ILE A 2 10.54 6.12 -11.62
CA ILE A 2 11.70 5.96 -10.71
C ILE A 2 12.19 4.50 -10.65
N LEU A 3 11.30 3.55 -10.95
CA LEU A 3 11.59 2.11 -11.00
C LEU A 3 11.54 1.60 -12.44
N SER A 4 12.36 0.60 -12.75
CA SER A 4 12.23 -0.19 -13.98
C SER A 4 10.98 -1.09 -13.94
N THR A 5 10.53 -1.58 -15.10
CA THR A 5 9.34 -2.44 -15.18
C THR A 5 9.46 -3.71 -14.32
N SER A 6 10.65 -4.33 -14.27
CA SER A 6 10.89 -5.51 -13.44
C SER A 6 10.87 -5.18 -11.95
N GLN A 7 11.46 -4.05 -11.55
CA GLN A 7 11.39 -3.56 -10.17
C GLN A 7 9.96 -3.23 -9.74
N TRP A 8 9.16 -2.68 -10.64
CA TRP A 8 7.75 -2.39 -10.36
C TRP A 8 6.95 -3.66 -10.07
N TRP A 9 7.09 -4.68 -10.92
CA TRP A 9 6.42 -5.97 -10.73
C TRP A 9 6.93 -6.72 -9.49
N ALA A 10 8.25 -6.70 -9.25
CA ALA A 10 8.83 -7.33 -8.06
C ALA A 10 8.32 -6.66 -6.77
N ALA A 11 8.27 -5.32 -6.74
CA ALA A 11 7.70 -4.59 -5.61
C ALA A 11 6.21 -4.90 -5.44
N PHE A 12 5.44 -5.02 -6.53
CA PHE A 12 4.01 -5.35 -6.46
C PHE A 12 3.77 -6.75 -5.87
N ILE A 13 4.47 -7.76 -6.39
CA ILE A 13 4.35 -9.14 -5.89
C ILE A 13 4.76 -9.20 -4.42
N LEU A 14 5.87 -8.56 -4.06
CA LEU A 14 6.34 -8.53 -2.68
C LEU A 14 5.34 -7.83 -1.74
N ASP A 15 4.72 -6.74 -2.20
CA ASP A 15 3.69 -6.03 -1.46
C ASP A 15 2.45 -6.90 -1.22
N VAL A 16 1.99 -7.64 -2.23
CA VAL A 16 0.88 -8.59 -2.10
C VAL A 16 1.22 -9.68 -1.10
N VAL A 17 2.42 -10.26 -1.17
CA VAL A 17 2.86 -11.33 -0.26
C VAL A 17 2.91 -10.84 1.18
N ILE A 18 3.53 -9.69 1.43
CA ILE A 18 3.63 -9.10 2.78
C ILE A 18 2.23 -8.83 3.34
N LYS A 19 1.36 -8.18 2.55
CA LYS A 19 -0.01 -7.89 2.99
C LYS A 19 -0.83 -9.15 3.26
N THR A 20 -0.72 -10.15 2.39
CA THR A 20 -1.42 -11.44 2.57
C THR A 20 -0.98 -12.11 3.86
N ALA A 21 0.32 -12.17 4.11
CA ALA A 21 0.86 -12.74 5.34
C ALA A 21 0.36 -11.99 6.59
N LEU A 22 0.39 -10.66 6.57
CA LEU A 22 -0.08 -9.84 7.69
C LEU A 22 -1.58 -9.96 7.94
N ILE A 23 -2.40 -9.91 6.88
CA ILE A 23 -3.86 -10.07 6.98
C ILE A 23 -4.18 -11.46 7.54
N TYR A 24 -3.57 -12.50 6.98
CA TYR A 24 -3.79 -13.88 7.42
C TYR A 24 -3.38 -14.09 8.88
N TRP A 25 -2.19 -13.62 9.28
CA TRP A 25 -1.75 -13.70 10.68
C TRP A 25 -2.68 -12.96 11.62
N SER A 26 -3.10 -11.75 11.25
CA SER A 26 -4.01 -10.94 12.07
C SER A 26 -5.36 -11.64 12.24
N ALA A 27 -5.93 -12.18 11.15
CA ALA A 27 -7.17 -12.94 11.20
C ALA A 27 -7.02 -14.22 12.05
N ALA A 28 -5.89 -14.92 11.94
CA ALA A 28 -5.61 -16.10 12.75
C ALA A 28 -5.52 -15.78 14.25
N LEU A 29 -4.89 -14.67 14.62
CA LEU A 29 -4.81 -14.23 16.01
C LEU A 29 -6.18 -13.82 16.57
N ILE A 30 -6.94 -13.01 15.82
CA ILE A 30 -8.27 -12.53 16.24
C ILE A 30 -9.27 -13.69 16.40
N THR A 31 -9.17 -14.70 15.54
CA THR A 31 -10.04 -15.89 15.58
C THR A 31 -9.51 -17.01 16.48
N LEU A 32 -8.45 -16.76 17.28
CA LEU A 32 -7.79 -17.76 18.11
C LEU A 32 -7.42 -19.05 17.35
N GLY A 33 -7.05 -18.91 16.08
CA GLY A 33 -6.66 -20.01 15.19
C GLY A 33 -7.82 -20.73 14.52
N MET A 34 -9.09 -20.38 14.78
CA MET A 34 -10.23 -21.02 14.11
C MET A 34 -10.19 -20.87 12.59
N ILE A 35 -9.68 -19.75 12.08
CA ILE A 35 -9.52 -19.55 10.63
C ILE A 35 -8.49 -20.51 10.01
N ALA A 36 -7.49 -20.95 10.77
CA ALA A 36 -6.50 -21.92 10.31
C ALA A 36 -7.09 -23.34 10.23
N ALA A 37 -8.13 -23.63 11.02
CA ALA A 37 -8.85 -24.89 10.97
C ALA A 37 -9.81 -24.99 9.77
N GLY A 38 -10.15 -23.87 9.13
CA GLY A 38 -11.04 -23.79 7.96
C GLY A 38 -10.40 -24.19 6.62
N GLY A 39 -9.13 -24.61 6.60
CA GLY A 39 -8.43 -25.01 5.38
C GLY A 39 -7.98 -23.83 4.50
N PHE A 40 -7.95 -24.01 3.17
CA PHE A 40 -7.36 -23.03 2.23
C PHE A 40 -8.30 -21.90 1.80
N GLU A 41 -9.63 -22.05 1.93
CA GLU A 41 -10.60 -21.01 1.57
C GLU A 41 -10.31 -19.62 2.17
N PRO A 42 -10.02 -19.47 3.48
CA PRO A 42 -9.73 -18.16 4.06
C PRO A 42 -8.45 -17.51 3.50
N VAL A 43 -7.50 -18.30 3.02
CA VAL A 43 -6.27 -17.78 2.39
C VAL A 43 -6.60 -17.04 1.09
N ILE A 44 -7.53 -17.55 0.30
CA ILE A 44 -7.94 -16.94 -0.97
C ILE A 44 -8.56 -15.56 -0.72
N ALA A 45 -9.46 -15.45 0.27
CA ALA A 45 -10.05 -14.17 0.65
C ALA A 45 -8.98 -13.15 1.12
N CYS A 46 -8.01 -13.60 1.92
CA CYS A 46 -6.90 -12.75 2.36
C CYS A 46 -6.04 -12.28 1.18
N LEU A 47 -5.75 -13.17 0.22
CA LEU A 47 -4.98 -12.87 -0.97
C LEU A 47 -5.70 -11.84 -1.87
N VAL A 48 -7.00 -12.00 -2.09
CA VAL A 48 -7.81 -11.06 -2.90
C VAL A 48 -7.84 -9.67 -2.24
N LEU A 49 -8.01 -9.61 -0.92
CA LEU A 49 -7.98 -8.35 -0.18
C LEU A 49 -6.58 -7.70 -0.27
N ALA A 50 -5.52 -8.46 -0.05
CA ALA A 50 -4.15 -7.99 -0.16
C ALA A 50 -3.84 -7.47 -1.57
N ALA A 51 -4.23 -8.21 -2.60
CA ALA A 51 -4.07 -7.80 -4.00
C ALA A 51 -4.82 -6.49 -4.30
N SER A 52 -6.04 -6.34 -3.79
CA SER A 52 -6.83 -5.11 -3.96
C SER A 52 -6.16 -3.90 -3.30
N LEU A 53 -5.65 -4.07 -2.07
CA LEU A 53 -4.90 -3.03 -1.36
C LEU A 53 -3.59 -2.69 -2.07
N SER A 54 -2.86 -3.69 -2.58
CA SER A 54 -1.64 -3.48 -3.36
C SER A 54 -1.92 -2.75 -4.67
N SER A 55 -2.98 -3.13 -5.40
CA SER A 55 -3.38 -2.42 -6.63
C SER A 55 -3.72 -0.95 -6.34
N LEU A 56 -4.44 -0.67 -5.25
CA LEU A 56 -4.71 0.70 -4.82
C LEU A 56 -3.42 1.45 -4.49
N HIS A 57 -2.50 0.85 -3.73
CA HIS A 57 -1.21 1.48 -3.40
C HIS A 57 -0.40 1.80 -4.66
N PHE A 58 -0.33 0.88 -5.62
CA PHE A 58 0.42 1.09 -6.85
C PHE A 58 -0.22 2.12 -7.79
N LEU A 59 -1.55 2.23 -7.78
CA LEU A 59 -2.25 3.34 -8.40
C LEU A 59 -1.89 4.67 -7.72
N CYS A 60 -1.85 4.71 -6.39
CA CYS A 60 -1.42 5.90 -5.65
C CYS A 60 0.06 6.25 -5.90
N LEU A 61 0.95 5.27 -6.07
CA LEU A 61 2.35 5.49 -6.47
C LEU A 61 2.44 6.12 -7.86
N PHE A 62 1.63 5.63 -8.81
CA PHE A 62 1.55 6.23 -10.14
C PHE A 62 1.07 7.68 -10.08
N LEU A 63 -0.01 7.95 -9.34
CA LEU A 63 -0.55 9.30 -9.15
C LEU A 63 0.43 10.22 -8.42
N GLY A 64 1.10 9.74 -7.38
CA GLY A 64 2.16 10.46 -6.67
C GLY A 64 3.32 10.82 -7.58
N GLY A 65 3.72 9.90 -8.46
CA GLY A 65 4.71 10.15 -9.52
C GLY A 65 4.32 11.33 -10.42
N ARG A 66 3.10 11.30 -10.94
CA ARG A 66 2.55 12.37 -11.80
C ARG A 66 2.42 13.70 -11.07
N PHE A 67 1.98 13.67 -9.82
CA PHE A 67 1.86 14.85 -8.98
C PHE A 67 3.23 15.51 -8.76
N VAL A 68 4.24 14.76 -8.37
CA VAL A 68 5.61 15.29 -8.18
C VAL A 68 6.20 15.79 -9.49
N GLU A 69 5.98 15.09 -10.61
CA GLU A 69 6.41 15.56 -11.94
C GLU A 69 5.82 16.92 -12.29
N SER A 70 4.52 17.13 -12.05
CA SER A 70 3.86 18.42 -12.30
C SER A 70 4.41 19.57 -11.45
N LEU A 71 4.92 19.27 -10.25
CA LEU A 71 5.58 20.25 -9.38
C LEU A 71 7.02 20.55 -9.81
N GLU A 72 7.73 19.58 -10.39
CA GLU A 72 9.10 19.77 -10.88
C GLU A 72 9.13 20.65 -12.13
N GLU A 73 8.15 20.51 -13.01
CA GLU A 73 7.92 21.41 -14.15
C GLU A 73 7.75 22.88 -13.72
N ALA A 74 7.33 23.09 -12.46
CA ALA A 74 7.02 24.42 -11.94
C ALA A 74 8.20 25.23 -11.39
N ASN A 75 9.38 24.66 -11.05
CA ASN A 75 10.67 25.41 -10.93
C ASN A 75 11.92 24.73 -10.28
N ILE A 76 11.95 23.44 -9.92
CA ILE A 76 13.09 22.92 -9.13
C ILE A 76 13.61 21.59 -9.67
N ARG A 77 14.82 21.60 -10.25
CA ARG A 77 15.65 20.39 -10.43
C ARG A 77 15.99 19.82 -9.05
N ARG A 78 15.16 18.90 -8.56
CA ARG A 78 15.40 18.19 -7.29
C ARG A 78 16.35 17.02 -7.50
N SER A 79 17.06 16.63 -6.44
CA SER A 79 17.88 15.41 -6.46
C SER A 79 16.99 14.19 -6.72
N ARG A 80 17.52 13.16 -7.39
CA ARG A 80 16.76 11.92 -7.67
C ARG A 80 16.21 11.30 -6.38
N LEU A 81 16.97 11.36 -5.30
CA LEU A 81 16.57 10.86 -3.98
C LEU A 81 15.39 11.66 -3.43
N LEU A 82 15.44 12.99 -3.49
CA LEU A 82 14.35 13.84 -3.00
C LEU A 82 13.06 13.61 -3.80
N ARG A 83 13.17 13.46 -5.13
CA ARG A 83 12.02 13.11 -5.98
C ARG A 83 11.41 11.77 -5.56
N PHE A 84 12.24 10.75 -5.34
CA PHE A 84 11.76 9.44 -4.88
C PHE A 84 11.03 9.52 -3.54
N VAL A 85 11.61 10.20 -2.56
CA VAL A 85 10.98 10.39 -1.24
C VAL A 85 9.65 11.13 -1.36
N LEU A 86 9.56 12.17 -2.18
CA LEU A 86 8.31 12.91 -2.38
C LEU A 86 7.23 12.06 -3.06
N VAL A 87 7.60 11.20 -4.02
CA VAL A 87 6.67 10.25 -4.64
C VAL A 87 6.17 9.25 -3.61
N LEU A 88 7.03 8.71 -2.76
CA LEU A 88 6.63 7.81 -1.68
C LEU A 88 5.68 8.47 -0.68
N ILE A 89 5.98 9.70 -0.26
CA ILE A 89 5.14 10.45 0.68
C ILE A 89 3.76 10.72 0.06
N SER A 90 3.73 11.29 -1.15
CA SER A 90 2.48 11.61 -1.84
C SER A 90 1.62 10.36 -2.08
N ALA A 91 2.23 9.26 -2.52
CA ALA A 91 1.54 7.99 -2.72
C ALA A 91 0.91 7.47 -1.43
N ASN A 92 1.62 7.51 -0.30
CA ASN A 92 1.09 7.06 0.98
C ASN A 92 -0.03 7.98 1.48
N VAL A 93 0.09 9.30 1.30
CA VAL A 93 -0.98 10.25 1.64
C VAL A 93 -2.23 9.97 0.82
N PHE A 94 -2.11 9.78 -0.50
CA PHE A 94 -3.24 9.43 -1.35
C PHE A 94 -3.85 8.07 -0.99
N PHE A 95 -3.02 7.10 -0.63
CA PHE A 95 -3.47 5.79 -0.21
C PHE A 95 -4.27 5.85 1.11
N ILE A 96 -3.74 6.55 2.13
CA ILE A 96 -4.43 6.75 3.40
C ILE A 96 -5.75 7.49 3.18
N ALA A 97 -5.73 8.58 2.41
CA ALA A 97 -6.94 9.36 2.11
C ALA A 97 -8.01 8.49 1.41
N SER A 98 -7.59 7.65 0.45
CA SER A 98 -8.48 6.74 -0.26
C SER A 98 -9.07 5.67 0.67
N LEU A 99 -8.25 5.07 1.54
CA LEU A 99 -8.72 4.11 2.53
C LEU A 99 -9.67 4.73 3.55
N VAL A 100 -9.36 5.94 4.03
CA VAL A 100 -10.24 6.65 4.95
C VAL A 100 -11.59 6.93 4.30
N ALA A 101 -11.59 7.41 3.05
CA ALA A 101 -12.84 7.65 2.31
C ALA A 101 -13.66 6.36 2.15
N LEU A 102 -13.02 5.22 1.86
CA LEU A 102 -13.69 3.92 1.71
C LEU A 102 -14.22 3.35 3.03
N LEU A 103 -13.46 3.47 4.12
CA LEU A 103 -13.78 2.87 5.42
C LEU A 103 -14.70 3.74 6.28
N SER A 104 -14.74 5.06 6.05
CA SER A 104 -15.52 5.99 6.85
C SER A 104 -16.95 6.21 6.33
N VAL A 105 -17.42 5.40 5.38
CA VAL A 105 -18.80 5.50 4.83
C VAL A 105 -19.86 5.37 5.92
N SER A 106 -19.61 4.59 6.98
CA SER A 106 -20.48 4.41 8.14
C SER A 106 -20.07 5.24 9.37
N GLY A 107 -19.15 6.19 9.21
CA GLY A 107 -18.56 6.99 10.30
C GLY A 107 -17.23 6.44 10.81
N GLY A 108 -16.73 6.98 11.94
CA GLY A 108 -15.51 6.45 12.59
C GLY A 108 -14.18 6.85 11.95
N VAL A 109 -14.08 8.09 11.43
CA VAL A 109 -12.89 8.62 10.71
C VAL A 109 -11.57 8.36 11.42
N TYR A 110 -11.51 8.57 12.74
CA TYR A 110 -10.28 8.35 13.51
C TYR A 110 -9.76 6.90 13.40
N ASN A 111 -10.64 5.92 13.51
CA ASN A 111 -10.28 4.51 13.39
C ASN A 111 -9.86 4.18 11.95
N SER A 112 -10.56 4.72 10.96
CA SER A 112 -10.19 4.55 9.54
C SER A 112 -8.81 5.15 9.23
N VAL A 113 -8.46 6.28 9.82
CA VAL A 113 -7.13 6.90 9.70
C VAL A 113 -6.07 6.02 10.33
N LEU A 114 -6.30 5.51 11.55
CA LEU A 114 -5.36 4.60 12.22
C LEU A 114 -5.11 3.33 11.39
N VAL A 115 -6.17 2.69 10.90
CA VAL A 115 -6.05 1.51 10.03
C VAL A 115 -5.30 1.87 8.75
N GLY A 116 -5.65 2.98 8.09
CA GLY A 116 -4.98 3.45 6.88
C GLY A 116 -3.48 3.68 7.08
N MET A 117 -3.09 4.30 8.21
CA MET A 117 -1.68 4.52 8.57
C MET A 117 -0.92 3.20 8.78
N ILE A 118 -1.52 2.24 9.50
CA ILE A 118 -0.91 0.92 9.74
C ILE A 118 -0.69 0.19 8.41
N VAL A 119 -1.71 0.16 7.54
CA VAL A 119 -1.59 -0.49 6.23
C VAL A 119 -0.57 0.26 5.35
N ALA A 120 -0.56 1.58 5.38
CA ALA A 120 0.40 2.39 4.63
C ALA A 120 1.86 2.15 5.06
N ALA A 121 2.13 1.85 6.33
CA ALA A 121 3.48 1.50 6.76
C ALA A 121 4.02 0.25 6.03
N THR A 122 3.15 -0.70 5.69
CA THR A 122 3.53 -1.93 4.97
C THR A 122 3.97 -1.68 3.53
N ASN A 123 3.50 -0.58 2.93
CA ASN A 123 3.79 -0.18 1.54
C ASN A 123 5.27 0.19 1.33
N LEU A 124 5.96 0.63 2.38
CA LEU A 124 7.34 1.11 2.28
C LEU A 124 8.34 -0.02 2.06
N VAL A 125 8.15 -1.14 2.77
CA VAL A 125 9.05 -2.30 2.72
C VAL A 125 9.29 -2.81 1.30
N PRO A 126 8.27 -3.13 0.49
CA PRO A 126 8.50 -3.67 -0.84
C PRO A 126 9.14 -2.68 -1.80
N VAL A 127 8.78 -1.40 -1.70
CA VAL A 127 9.34 -0.37 -2.59
C VAL A 127 10.79 -0.07 -2.25
N LEU A 128 11.14 0.03 -0.96
CA LEU A 128 12.51 0.29 -0.51
C LEU A 128 13.43 -0.92 -0.72
N PHE A 129 12.91 -2.14 -0.68
CA PHE A 129 13.72 -3.34 -0.90
C PHE A 129 14.15 -3.50 -2.37
N VAL A 130 13.34 -2.97 -3.29
CA VAL A 130 13.52 -3.19 -4.74
C VAL A 130 14.11 -1.96 -5.46
N ALA A 131 13.94 -0.75 -4.90
CA ALA A 131 14.43 0.52 -5.46
C ALA A 131 15.95 0.68 -5.32
#